data_AF-A0A401UHZ4-F1
#
_entry.id   AF-A0A401UHZ4-F1
#
_cell.length_a   1.000
_cell.length_b   1.000
_cell.length_c   1.000
_cell.angle_alpha   90.00
_cell.angle_beta   90.00
_cell.angle_gamma   90.00
#
_symmetry.space_group_name_H-M   'P 1'
#
loop_
_entity.id
_entity.type
_entity.pdbx_description
1 polymer ?
#
loop_
_entity_poly.entity_id
_entity_poly.type
_entity_poly.pdbx_seq_one_letter_code
_entity_poly.pdbx_strand_id
1 'polypeptide(L)'
;MNSIKNMKHKNIAAEMLRKLLADNIKVFQRSNIVKSELFSKKLTDLMKKYNNRMITSAEVIQELLNLSKEIVTAVKEGEEKGLSVEEYAFYEALVADPKVLE
;
A
#
# COMPACT_ATOMS: atom_id res chain seq x y z
N MET A 1 0.49 -31.60 8.65
CA MET A 1 0.16 -30.40 7.85
C MET A 1 -0.16 -29.24 8.79
N ASN A 2 0.83 -28.47 9.28
CA ASN A 2 0.54 -27.29 10.12
C ASN A 2 1.57 -26.15 9.98
N SER A 3 2.35 -26.14 8.89
CA SER A 3 3.44 -25.15 8.72
C SER A 3 3.01 -23.86 7.99
N ILE A 4 1.74 -23.75 7.56
CA ILE A 4 1.26 -22.64 6.71
C ILE A 4 0.59 -21.53 7.53
N LYS A 5 0.13 -21.80 8.78
CA LYS A 5 -0.55 -20.80 9.62
C LYS A 5 0.40 -19.85 10.34
N ASN A 6 1.64 -20.24 10.61
CA ASN A 6 2.59 -19.44 11.40
C ASN A 6 3.42 -18.44 10.58
N MET A 7 3.30 -18.43 9.25
CA MET A 7 3.96 -17.44 8.37
C MET A 7 3.07 -16.24 8.02
N LYS A 8 1.75 -16.32 8.25
CA LYS A 8 0.80 -15.27 7.84
C LYS A 8 0.72 -14.05 8.77
N HIS A 9 1.31 -14.11 9.96
CA HIS A 9 1.18 -13.06 10.99
C HIS A 9 2.51 -12.51 11.49
N LYS A 10 3.55 -12.41 10.63
CA LYS A 10 4.82 -11.78 11.05
C LYS A 10 4.84 -10.25 10.92
N ASN A 11 3.89 -9.65 10.20
CA ASN A 11 3.72 -8.20 10.23
C ASN A 11 2.31 -7.77 9.78
N ILE A 12 1.44 -7.52 10.75
CA ILE A 12 0.03 -7.13 10.53
C ILE A 12 -0.04 -5.79 9.78
N ALA A 13 0.82 -4.84 10.14
CA ALA A 13 0.90 -3.52 9.49
C ALA A 13 1.19 -3.63 7.99
N ALA A 14 2.16 -4.46 7.57
CA ALA A 14 2.46 -4.64 6.14
C ALA A 14 1.28 -5.22 5.34
N GLU A 15 0.55 -6.19 5.90
CA GLU A 15 -0.62 -6.77 5.24
C GLU A 15 -1.82 -5.80 5.20
N MET A 16 -2.01 -5.01 6.27
CA MET A 16 -3.03 -3.96 6.30
C MET A 16 -2.75 -2.89 5.25
N LEU A 17 -1.51 -2.37 5.20
CA LEU A 17 -1.08 -1.40 4.19
C LEU A 17 -1.22 -1.97 2.78
N ARG A 18 -0.79 -3.21 2.54
CA ARG A 18 -0.95 -3.88 1.24
C ARG A 18 -2.42 -3.92 0.81
N LYS A 19 -3.31 -4.37 1.70
CA LYS A 19 -4.74 -4.48 1.38
C LYS A 19 -5.33 -3.10 1.07
N LEU A 20 -5.04 -2.12 1.93
CA LEU A 20 -5.50 -0.75 1.77
C LEU A 20 -5.03 -0.15 0.44
N LEU A 21 -3.76 -0.32 0.06
CA LEU A 21 -3.24 0.16 -1.23
C LEU A 21 -3.89 -0.56 -2.42
N ALA A 22 -4.08 -1.88 -2.33
CA ALA A 22 -4.72 -2.64 -3.40
C ALA A 22 -6.17 -2.17 -3.64
N ASP A 23 -6.93 -1.93 -2.57
CA ASP A 23 -8.31 -1.42 -2.66
C ASP A 23 -8.33 -0.02 -3.29
N ASN A 24 -7.41 0.86 -2.90
CA ASN A 24 -7.29 2.22 -3.46
C ASN A 24 -6.87 2.23 -4.92
N ILE A 25 -5.92 1.39 -5.33
CA ILE A 25 -5.53 1.25 -6.74
C ILE A 25 -6.73 0.81 -7.59
N LYS A 26 -7.59 -0.08 -7.07
CA LYS A 26 -8.80 -0.53 -7.76
C LYS A 26 -9.83 0.58 -7.92
N VAL A 27 -9.97 1.46 -6.92
CA VAL A 27 -10.83 2.64 -7.04
C VAL A 27 -10.26 3.62 -8.06
N PHE A 28 -8.96 3.92 -7.98
CA PHE A 28 -8.23 4.79 -8.89
C PHE A 28 -8.20 4.28 -10.34
N GLN A 29 -8.25 2.96 -10.56
CA GLN A 29 -8.33 2.37 -11.90
C GLN A 29 -9.50 2.90 -12.73
N ARG A 30 -10.62 3.27 -12.10
CA ARG A 30 -11.79 3.83 -12.78
C ARG A 30 -11.51 5.17 -13.47
N SER A 31 -10.46 5.84 -13.01
CA SER A 31 -10.15 7.23 -13.32
C SER A 31 -8.86 7.27 -14.17
N ASN A 32 -7.84 6.46 -13.82
CA ASN A 32 -6.63 6.31 -14.61
C ASN A 32 -6.11 4.86 -14.68
N ILE A 33 -6.47 4.17 -15.77
CA ILE A 33 -6.10 2.75 -15.96
C ILE A 33 -4.58 2.55 -16.06
N VAL A 34 -3.88 3.41 -16.79
CA VAL A 34 -2.44 3.26 -17.05
C VAL A 34 -1.62 3.38 -15.77
N LYS A 35 -1.88 4.42 -14.96
CA LYS A 35 -1.18 4.59 -13.68
C LYS A 35 -1.60 3.49 -12.68
N SER A 36 -2.86 3.04 -12.70
CA SER A 36 -3.32 1.95 -11.81
C SER A 36 -2.61 0.61 -12.09
N GLU A 37 -2.36 0.28 -13.36
CA GLU A 37 -1.59 -0.93 -13.72
C GLU A 37 -0.14 -0.83 -13.25
N LEU A 38 0.47 0.36 -13.40
CA LEU A 38 1.82 0.63 -12.90
C LEU A 38 1.90 0.43 -11.38
N PHE A 39 0.98 1.00 -10.61
CA PHE A 39 0.96 0.86 -9.15
C PHE A 39 0.68 -0.57 -8.71
N SER A 40 -0.24 -1.27 -9.39
CA SER A 40 -0.51 -2.69 -9.15
C SER A 40 0.74 -3.56 -9.33
N LYS A 41 1.52 -3.27 -10.38
CA LYS A 41 2.78 -3.96 -10.64
C LYS A 41 3.82 -3.67 -9.56
N LYS A 42 4.03 -2.40 -9.19
CA LYS A 42 4.95 -2.01 -8.10
C LYS A 42 4.60 -2.70 -6.79
N LEU A 43 3.32 -2.72 -6.41
CA LEU A 43 2.83 -3.39 -5.20
C LEU A 43 3.12 -4.89 -5.24
N THR A 44 2.83 -5.54 -6.38
CA THR A 44 3.04 -6.98 -6.55
C THR A 44 4.53 -7.34 -6.46
N ASP A 45 5.40 -6.57 -7.12
CA ASP A 45 6.85 -6.79 -7.12
C ASP A 45 7.44 -6.58 -5.72
N LEU A 46 6.99 -5.54 -5.00
CA LEU A 46 7.40 -5.28 -3.63
C LEU A 46 7.02 -6.43 -2.69
N MET A 47 5.77 -6.90 -2.76
CA MET A 47 5.31 -8.02 -1.94
C MET A 47 6.00 -9.32 -2.31
N LYS A 48 6.39 -9.51 -3.57
CA LYS A 48 7.20 -10.67 -3.99
C LYS A 48 8.58 -10.64 -3.33
N LYS A 49 9.26 -9.48 -3.29
CA LYS A 49 10.53 -9.31 -2.58
C LYS A 49 10.37 -9.61 -1.09
N TYR A 50 9.32 -9.10 -0.45
CA TYR A 50 9.05 -9.36 0.96
C TYR A 50 8.76 -10.84 1.25
N ASN A 51 7.89 -11.48 0.46
CA ASN A 51 7.54 -12.90 0.61
C ASN A 51 8.76 -13.81 0.42
N ASN A 52 9.67 -13.42 -0.47
CA ASN A 52 10.95 -14.11 -0.70
C ASN A 52 12.03 -13.74 0.33
N ARG A 53 11.69 -12.94 1.36
CA ARG A 53 12.61 -12.46 2.41
C ARG A 53 13.82 -11.69 1.85
N MET A 54 13.67 -11.08 0.67
CA MET A 54 14.72 -10.23 0.07
C MET A 54 14.78 -8.85 0.72
N ILE A 55 13.73 -8.45 1.44
CA ILE A 55 13.66 -7.23 2.23
C ILE A 55 13.05 -7.55 3.60
N THR A 56 13.39 -6.74 4.59
CA THR A 56 12.90 -6.83 5.96
C THR A 56 11.48 -6.26 6.10
N SER A 57 10.85 -6.51 7.26
CA SER A 57 9.54 -5.95 7.56
C SER A 57 9.54 -4.42 7.67
N ALA A 58 10.63 -3.81 8.15
CA ALA A 58 10.74 -2.35 8.20
C ALA A 58 10.85 -1.75 6.79
N GLU A 59 11.67 -2.37 5.92
CA GLU A 59 11.84 -1.93 4.54
C GLU A 59 10.55 -2.07 3.72
N VAL A 60 9.81 -3.18 3.85
CA VAL A 60 8.54 -3.32 3.11
C VAL A 60 7.51 -2.28 3.55
N ILE A 61 7.42 -1.97 4.84
CA ILE A 61 6.50 -0.93 5.33
C ILE A 61 6.90 0.43 4.75
N GLN A 62 8.19 0.76 4.77
CA GLN A 62 8.68 2.02 4.21
C GLN A 62 8.38 2.15 2.71
N GLU A 63 8.60 1.09 1.94
CA GLU A 63 8.30 1.05 0.50
C GLU A 63 6.79 1.13 0.22
N LEU A 64 5.94 0.49 1.05
CA LEU A 64 4.49 0.63 0.95
C LEU A 64 4.03 2.07 1.24
N LEU A 65 4.62 2.73 2.24
CA LEU A 65 4.36 4.15 2.53
C LEU A 65 4.82 5.06 1.38
N ASN A 66 5.95 4.77 0.74
CA ASN A 66 6.41 5.52 -0.43
C ASN A 66 5.45 5.33 -1.61
N LEU A 67 5.02 4.11 -1.88
CA LEU A 67 4.03 3.83 -2.93
C LEU A 67 2.69 4.53 -2.64
N SER A 68 2.27 4.58 -1.38
CA SER A 68 1.09 5.34 -0.96
C SER A 68 1.20 6.82 -1.34
N LYS A 69 2.34 7.46 -1.04
CA LYS A 69 2.61 8.85 -1.40
C LYS A 69 2.57 9.07 -2.92
N GLU A 70 3.15 8.16 -3.70
CA GLU A 70 3.09 8.24 -5.16
C GLU A 70 1.65 8.19 -5.69
N ILE A 71 0.81 7.30 -5.15
CA ILE A 71 -0.61 7.19 -5.52
C ILE A 71 -1.35 8.48 -5.18
N VAL A 72 -1.16 9.01 -3.95
CA VAL A 72 -1.80 10.25 -3.51
C VAL A 72 -1.38 11.44 -4.38
N THR A 73 -0.10 11.56 -4.69
CA THR A 73 0.41 12.61 -5.60
C THR A 73 -0.20 12.46 -6.99
N ALA A 74 -0.25 11.25 -7.53
CA ALA A 74 -0.83 11.00 -8.84
C ALA A 74 -2.34 11.30 -8.90
N VAL A 75 -3.07 11.09 -7.80
CA VAL A 75 -4.49 11.47 -7.66
C VAL A 75 -4.63 13.00 -7.62
N LYS A 76 -3.79 13.69 -6.84
CA LYS A 76 -3.77 15.17 -6.78
C LYS A 76 -3.43 15.81 -8.13
N GLU A 77 -2.42 15.30 -8.82
CA GLU A 77 -1.98 15.79 -10.14
C GLU A 77 -3.02 15.56 -11.24
N GLY A 78 -3.90 14.56 -11.08
CA GLY A 78 -4.92 14.23 -12.07
C GLY A 78 -6.19 15.09 -12.01
N GLU A 79 -6.34 15.99 -11.02
CA GLU A 79 -7.62 16.61 -10.65
C GLU A 79 -8.78 15.59 -10.43
N GLU A 80 -8.47 14.33 -10.20
CA GLU A 80 -9.48 13.30 -9.98
C GLU A 80 -9.67 13.08 -8.48
N LYS A 81 -10.86 13.42 -7.96
CA LYS A 81 -11.28 13.11 -6.58
C LYS A 81 -11.64 11.63 -6.41
N GLY A 82 -10.71 10.74 -6.74
CA GLY A 82 -10.88 9.28 -6.58
C GLY A 82 -10.70 8.80 -5.14
N LEU A 83 -10.00 9.58 -4.30
CA LEU A 83 -9.83 9.37 -2.87
C LEU A 83 -10.82 10.25 -2.12
N SER A 84 -11.57 9.65 -1.19
CA SER A 84 -12.39 10.42 -0.24
C SER A 84 -11.49 11.27 0.67
N VAL A 85 -12.05 12.35 1.22
CA VAL A 85 -11.31 13.25 2.12
C VAL A 85 -10.83 12.49 3.37
N GLU A 86 -11.61 11.51 3.79
CA GLU A 86 -11.34 10.60 4.90
C GLU A 86 -10.14 9.69 4.60
N GLU A 87 -10.05 9.12 3.41
CA GLU A 87 -8.91 8.29 3.00
C GLU A 87 -7.64 9.13 2.94
N TYR A 88 -7.70 10.34 2.37
CA TYR A 88 -6.56 11.26 2.35
C TYR A 88 -6.07 11.63 3.76
N ALA A 89 -6.98 11.99 4.67
CA ALA A 89 -6.65 12.35 6.05
C ALA A 89 -6.07 11.16 6.84
N PHE A 90 -6.59 9.96 6.61
CA PHE A 90 -6.06 8.73 7.21
C PHE A 90 -4.62 8.45 6.75
N TYR A 91 -4.31 8.69 5.47
CA TYR A 91 -2.94 8.54 4.97
C TYR A 91 -1.97 9.59 5.49
N GLU A 92 -2.39 10.85 5.58
CA GLU A 92 -1.56 11.87 6.23
C GLU A 92 -1.26 11.49 7.67
N ALA A 93 -2.24 10.97 8.40
CA ALA A 93 -2.03 10.48 9.76
C ALA A 93 -1.06 9.29 9.81
N LEU A 94 -1.15 8.32 8.89
CA LEU A 94 -0.22 7.18 8.83
C LEU A 94 1.22 7.59 8.51
N VAL A 95 1.39 8.57 7.63
CA VAL A 95 2.71 9.10 7.27
C VAL A 95 3.29 9.96 8.39
N ALA A 96 2.45 10.72 9.08
CA ALA A 96 2.84 11.56 10.21
C ALA A 96 3.16 10.74 11.46
N ASP A 97 2.43 9.65 11.70
CA ASP A 97 2.64 8.76 12.82
C ASP A 97 2.44 7.26 12.42
N PRO A 98 3.54 6.52 12.22
CA PRO A 98 3.49 5.08 11.94
C PRO A 98 2.87 4.24 13.08
N LYS A 99 2.76 4.77 14.31
CA LYS A 99 2.16 4.07 15.46
C LYS A 99 0.64 3.97 15.40
N VAL A 100 0.00 4.64 14.44
CA VAL A 100 -1.45 4.49 14.19
C VAL A 100 -1.82 3.04 13.79
N LEU A 101 -0.82 2.21 13.46
CA LEU A 101 -0.96 0.78 13.15
C LEU A 101 -0.66 -0.16 14.32
N GLU A 102 -0.23 0.34 15.49
CA GLU A 102 -0.04 -0.45 16.73
C GLU A 102 -1.38 -0.66 17.48
#